data_AF-A0A5M9HKK7-F1
#
_entry.id   AF-A0A5M9HKK7-F1
#
_cell.length_a   1.000
_cell.length_b   1.000
_cell.length_c   1.000
_cell.angle_alpha   90.00
_cell.angle_beta   90.00
_cell.angle_gamma   90.00
#
_symmetry.space_group_name_H-M   'P 1'
#
loop_
_entity.id
_entity.type
_entity.pdbx_description
1 polymer ?
#
loop_
_entity_poly.entity_id
_entity_poly.type
_entity_poly.pdbx_seq_one_letter_code
_entity_poly.pdbx_strand_id
1 'polypeptide(L)'
;MENTQYEPATRKDSNKVYFLILVIVALLGTNAYLFFKDKKASDKIVTLTDEKSRMEIEIDKIEAELDKANTNNVKLSSEMKENQELARQKINELREELRKGKLTQGQLAKAQEEVKQLRYFVSKYTSDLAGLQKKNQALISERDSLKTTVANVSEQASRLEQQNSELNSKVKVAAALKSGAINITPVKVRNNGKETEVSRAGSAKKLRISFTIADNPISEKGMHDIFVRIVDPTGNLIVSDNGSLFTADGDDLQYTYKTAIEFDNAQGKVFNIDWTNPGPFQKGTYTVILYSDGYTMGTSKVNLK
;
A
#
# COMPACT_ATOMS: atom_id res chain seq x y z
N MET A 1 -45.55 122.75 -71.90
CA MET A 1 -46.82 122.09 -71.53
C MET A 1 -46.54 120.60 -71.40
N GLU A 2 -47.28 119.94 -70.51
CA GLU A 2 -47.29 118.50 -70.13
C GLU A 2 -46.17 118.00 -69.20
N ASN A 3 -46.40 117.83 -67.88
CA ASN A 3 -47.18 116.82 -67.11
C ASN A 3 -46.51 115.44 -67.05
N THR A 4 -45.74 115.16 -65.97
CA THR A 4 -46.12 114.41 -64.74
C THR A 4 -46.32 112.91 -64.94
N GLN A 5 -45.56 112.10 -64.19
CA GLN A 5 -46.15 111.17 -63.22
C GLN A 5 -45.13 110.84 -62.11
N TYR A 6 -45.64 110.90 -60.88
CA TYR A 6 -44.99 110.53 -59.62
C TYR A 6 -45.55 109.14 -59.26
N GLU A 7 -44.71 108.14 -58.98
CA GLU A 7 -45.18 106.84 -58.49
C GLU A 7 -44.52 106.53 -57.13
N PRO A 8 -45.29 106.10 -56.10
CA PRO A 8 -44.85 106.13 -54.72
C PRO A 8 -44.02 104.91 -54.32
N ALA A 9 -43.08 105.13 -53.40
CA ALA A 9 -42.27 104.10 -52.79
C ALA A 9 -43.12 103.02 -52.09
N THR A 10 -43.03 101.78 -52.56
CA THR A 10 -43.64 100.60 -51.91
C THR A 10 -42.93 100.31 -50.58
N ARG A 11 -43.62 100.52 -49.46
CA ARG A 11 -43.15 100.10 -48.14
C ARG A 11 -43.11 98.57 -48.08
N LYS A 12 -41.92 98.02 -47.88
CA LYS A 12 -41.66 96.60 -47.68
C LYS A 12 -42.33 96.16 -46.38
N ASP A 13 -43.22 95.17 -46.44
CA ASP A 13 -43.85 94.52 -45.28
C ASP A 13 -42.76 93.82 -44.43
N SER A 14 -42.14 94.55 -43.50
CA SER A 14 -41.06 94.05 -42.65
C SER A 14 -41.47 92.79 -41.86
N ASN A 15 -42.74 92.65 -41.51
CA ASN A 15 -43.25 91.50 -40.75
C ASN A 15 -43.17 90.18 -41.52
N LYS A 16 -43.34 90.19 -42.85
CA LYS A 16 -43.20 88.98 -43.69
C LYS A 16 -41.75 88.53 -43.82
N VAL A 17 -40.81 89.48 -43.86
CA VAL A 17 -39.37 89.21 -43.90
C VAL A 17 -38.87 88.64 -42.56
N TYR A 18 -39.30 89.22 -41.43
CA TYR A 18 -38.97 88.68 -40.11
C TYR A 18 -39.57 87.28 -39.88
N PHE A 19 -40.79 87.02 -40.37
CA PHE A 19 -41.39 85.69 -40.32
C PHE A 19 -40.59 84.65 -41.14
N LEU A 20 -40.15 85.00 -42.35
CA LEU A 20 -39.32 84.15 -43.20
C LEU A 20 -37.97 83.81 -42.55
N ILE A 21 -37.32 84.80 -41.94
CA ILE A 21 -36.06 84.61 -41.21
C ILE A 21 -36.26 83.68 -40.01
N LEU A 22 -37.34 83.86 -39.25
CA LEU A 22 -37.67 83.01 -38.11
C LEU A 22 -37.92 81.55 -38.53
N VAL A 23 -38.61 81.33 -39.65
CA VAL A 23 -38.83 80.00 -40.23
C VAL A 23 -37.52 79.34 -40.67
N ILE A 24 -36.61 80.10 -41.29
CA ILE A 24 -35.28 79.60 -41.70
C ILE A 24 -34.42 79.23 -40.48
N VAL A 25 -34.42 80.06 -39.44
CA VAL A 25 -33.70 79.77 -38.18
C VAL A 25 -34.28 78.53 -37.49
N ALA A 26 -35.62 78.36 -37.49
CA ALA A 26 -36.27 77.16 -36.97
C ALA A 26 -35.90 75.89 -37.76
N LEU A 27 -35.82 75.98 -39.09
CA LEU A 27 -35.40 74.89 -39.99
C LEU A 27 -33.92 74.51 -39.82
N LEU A 28 -33.04 75.49 -39.64
CA LEU A 28 -31.62 75.26 -39.37
C LEU A 28 -31.42 74.67 -37.96
N GLY A 29 -32.17 75.15 -36.97
CA GLY A 29 -32.17 74.61 -35.61
C GLY A 29 -32.64 73.16 -35.56
N THR A 30 -33.69 72.81 -36.30
CA THR A 30 -34.18 71.42 -36.40
C THR A 30 -33.19 70.52 -37.12
N ASN A 31 -32.58 70.96 -38.22
CA ASN A 31 -31.53 70.18 -38.90
C ASN A 31 -30.28 69.99 -38.05
N ALA A 32 -29.81 71.03 -37.36
CA ALA A 32 -28.69 70.94 -36.44
C ALA A 32 -28.99 70.00 -35.26
N TYR A 33 -30.19 70.09 -34.70
CA TYR A 33 -30.65 69.17 -33.65
C TYR A 33 -30.71 67.72 -34.14
N LEU A 34 -31.25 67.47 -35.34
CA LEU A 34 -31.28 66.14 -35.97
C LEU A 34 -29.87 65.60 -36.21
N PHE A 35 -28.96 66.41 -36.74
CA PHE A 35 -27.57 66.01 -36.97
C PHE A 35 -26.81 65.69 -35.68
N PHE A 36 -26.96 66.51 -34.62
CA PHE A 36 -26.35 66.22 -33.32
C PHE A 36 -26.97 64.99 -32.65
N LYS A 37 -28.28 64.75 -32.83
CA LYS A 37 -28.97 63.55 -32.35
C LYS A 37 -28.49 62.30 -33.10
N ASP A 38 -28.34 62.37 -34.41
CA ASP A 38 -27.92 61.25 -35.26
C ASP A 38 -26.43 60.92 -35.08
N LYS A 39 -25.58 61.94 -34.85
CA LYS A 39 -24.17 61.74 -34.49
C LYS A 39 -24.01 61.09 -33.11
N LYS A 40 -24.74 61.56 -32.09
CA LYS A 40 -24.77 60.91 -30.77
C LYS A 40 -25.35 59.49 -30.82
N ALA A 41 -26.34 59.24 -31.67
CA ALA A 41 -26.90 57.91 -31.87
C ALA A 41 -25.93 56.97 -32.59
N SER A 42 -25.20 57.45 -33.62
CA SER A 42 -24.18 56.67 -34.31
C SER A 42 -23.00 56.32 -33.42
N ASP A 43 -22.44 57.29 -32.68
CA ASP A 43 -21.33 57.04 -31.75
C ASP A 43 -21.73 56.00 -30.69
N LYS A 44 -22.95 56.10 -30.15
CA LYS A 44 -23.49 55.13 -29.18
C LYS A 44 -23.68 53.72 -29.78
N ILE A 45 -24.08 53.61 -31.04
CA ILE A 45 -24.24 52.32 -31.72
C ILE A 45 -22.87 51.67 -32.00
N VAL A 46 -21.89 52.45 -32.42
CA VAL A 46 -20.51 51.97 -32.66
C VAL A 46 -19.88 51.45 -31.38
N THR A 47 -19.99 52.19 -30.26
CA THR A 47 -19.44 51.74 -28.97
C THR A 47 -20.09 50.46 -28.46
N LEU A 48 -21.42 50.32 -28.59
CA LEU A 48 -22.14 49.10 -28.16
C LEU A 48 -21.79 47.90 -29.05
N THR A 49 -21.51 48.13 -30.34
CA THR A 49 -21.10 47.08 -31.29
C THR A 49 -19.68 46.57 -30.99
N ASP A 50 -18.75 47.49 -30.70
CA ASP A 50 -17.38 47.14 -30.32
C ASP A 50 -17.32 46.38 -28.99
N GLU A 51 -18.09 46.82 -27.98
CA GLU A 51 -18.19 46.14 -26.68
C GLU A 51 -18.78 44.73 -26.81
N LYS A 52 -19.81 44.57 -27.65
CA LYS A 52 -20.37 43.25 -27.97
C LYS A 52 -19.33 42.33 -28.62
N SER A 53 -18.60 42.82 -29.62
CA SER A 53 -17.55 42.02 -30.30
C SER A 53 -16.44 41.60 -29.33
N ARG A 54 -16.04 42.47 -28.41
CA ARG A 54 -15.05 42.13 -27.37
C ARG A 54 -15.54 41.00 -26.44
N MET A 55 -16.81 41.01 -26.06
CA MET A 55 -17.39 39.94 -25.24
C MET A 55 -17.49 38.61 -25.99
N GLU A 56 -17.84 38.63 -27.27
CA GLU A 56 -17.83 37.42 -28.11
C GLU A 56 -16.42 36.79 -28.13
N ILE A 57 -15.37 37.60 -28.34
CA ILE A 57 -13.97 37.15 -28.27
C ILE A 57 -13.60 36.60 -26.88
N GLU A 58 -14.11 37.20 -25.80
CA GLU A 58 -13.83 36.74 -24.44
C GLU A 58 -14.54 35.42 -24.14
N ILE A 59 -15.78 35.24 -24.60
CA ILE A 59 -16.51 33.97 -24.53
C ILE A 59 -15.79 32.88 -25.33
N ASP A 60 -15.30 33.18 -26.54
CA ASP A 60 -14.53 32.23 -27.34
C ASP A 60 -13.27 31.76 -26.62
N LYS A 61 -12.57 32.68 -25.93
CA LYS A 61 -11.39 32.34 -25.11
C LYS A 61 -11.76 31.45 -23.92
N ILE A 62 -12.85 31.76 -23.23
CA ILE A 62 -13.34 30.97 -22.09
C ILE A 62 -13.72 29.54 -22.55
N GLU A 63 -14.43 29.43 -23.67
CA GLU A 63 -14.82 28.15 -24.25
C GLU A 63 -13.59 27.32 -24.63
N ALA A 64 -12.61 27.93 -25.28
CA ALA A 64 -11.34 27.28 -25.62
C ALA A 64 -10.55 26.82 -24.37
N GLU A 65 -10.55 27.62 -23.29
CA GLU A 65 -9.91 27.24 -22.02
C GLU A 65 -10.61 26.03 -21.38
N LEU A 66 -11.95 26.03 -21.37
CA LEU A 66 -12.75 24.93 -20.86
C LEU A 66 -12.56 23.64 -21.67
N ASP A 67 -12.49 23.73 -23.00
CA ASP A 67 -12.27 22.58 -23.88
C ASP A 67 -10.86 21.99 -23.71
N LYS A 68 -9.84 22.85 -23.55
CA LYS A 68 -8.47 22.44 -23.30
C LYS A 68 -8.32 21.72 -21.95
N ALA A 69 -9.03 22.17 -20.93
CA ALA A 69 -9.04 21.52 -19.62
C ALA A 69 -9.60 20.08 -19.70
N ASN A 70 -10.57 19.85 -20.59
CA ASN A 70 -11.30 18.58 -20.72
C ASN A 70 -10.66 17.54 -21.64
N THR A 71 -9.68 17.92 -22.46
CA THR A 71 -9.06 16.99 -23.44
C THR A 71 -8.15 15.95 -22.79
N ASN A 72 -7.78 16.14 -21.52
CA ASN A 72 -7.00 15.19 -20.75
C ASN A 72 -7.96 14.18 -20.10
N ASN A 73 -8.01 12.95 -20.62
CA ASN A 73 -8.80 11.75 -20.22
C ASN A 73 -8.85 11.42 -18.71
N VAL A 74 -9.28 12.36 -17.87
CA VAL A 74 -9.43 12.21 -16.44
C VAL A 74 -10.87 11.80 -16.17
N LYS A 75 -11.05 10.78 -15.33
CA LYS A 75 -12.36 10.55 -14.70
C LYS A 75 -12.67 11.74 -13.81
N LEU A 76 -13.39 12.72 -14.37
CA LEU A 76 -13.94 13.83 -13.61
C LEU A 76 -14.87 13.30 -12.52
N SER A 77 -14.80 13.91 -11.34
CA SER A 77 -15.81 13.68 -10.31
C SER A 77 -17.19 14.15 -10.80
N SER A 78 -18.26 13.70 -10.15
CA SER A 78 -19.63 14.17 -10.47
C SER A 78 -19.72 15.70 -10.41
N GLU A 79 -19.14 16.30 -9.39
CA GLU A 79 -19.09 17.76 -9.19
C GLU A 79 -18.34 18.48 -10.31
N MET A 80 -17.23 17.93 -10.81
CA MET A 80 -16.49 18.55 -11.91
C MET A 80 -17.21 18.47 -13.24
N LYS A 81 -18.00 17.42 -13.47
CA LYS A 81 -18.87 17.30 -14.65
C LYS A 81 -20.02 18.31 -14.59
N GLU A 82 -20.60 18.47 -13.40
CA GLU A 82 -21.66 19.46 -13.17
C GLU A 82 -21.14 20.89 -13.39
N ASN A 83 -19.98 21.23 -12.82
CA ASN A 83 -19.36 22.54 -13.03
C ASN A 83 -19.03 22.81 -14.50
N GLN A 84 -18.55 21.81 -15.23
CA GLN A 84 -18.33 21.91 -16.67
C GLN A 84 -19.62 22.17 -17.43
N GLU A 85 -20.70 21.43 -17.10
CA GLU A 85 -21.99 21.58 -17.75
C GLU A 85 -22.59 22.97 -17.48
N LEU A 86 -22.52 23.45 -16.23
CA LEU A 86 -22.93 24.80 -15.85
C LEU A 86 -22.18 25.88 -16.64
N ALA A 87 -20.86 25.73 -16.81
CA ALA A 87 -20.07 26.66 -17.63
C ALA A 87 -20.52 26.64 -19.11
N ARG A 88 -20.78 25.45 -19.69
CA ARG A 88 -21.27 25.34 -21.08
C ARG A 88 -22.66 25.93 -21.27
N GLN A 89 -23.56 25.68 -20.32
CA GLN A 89 -24.89 26.29 -20.32
C GLN A 89 -24.78 27.81 -20.27
N LYS A 90 -23.92 28.35 -19.41
CA LYS A 90 -23.72 29.79 -19.29
C LYS A 90 -23.08 30.43 -20.53
N ILE A 91 -22.15 29.74 -21.18
CA ILE A 91 -21.58 30.14 -22.48
C ILE A 91 -22.70 30.25 -23.54
N ASN A 92 -23.56 29.24 -23.63
CA ASN A 92 -24.66 29.22 -24.61
C ASN A 92 -25.69 30.32 -24.34
N GLU A 93 -26.07 30.54 -23.07
CA GLU A 93 -26.95 31.63 -22.67
C GLU A 93 -26.41 33.00 -23.08
N LEU A 94 -25.13 33.26 -22.77
CA LEU A 94 -24.49 34.54 -23.09
C LEU A 94 -24.37 34.75 -24.59
N ARG A 95 -24.07 33.71 -25.37
CA ARG A 95 -24.07 33.81 -26.84
C ARG A 95 -25.44 34.15 -27.40
N GLU A 96 -26.50 33.50 -26.93
CA GLU A 96 -27.86 33.82 -27.38
C GLU A 96 -28.31 35.22 -26.95
N GLU A 97 -27.90 35.69 -25.76
CA GLU A 97 -28.16 37.05 -25.32
C GLU A 97 -27.42 38.09 -26.19
N LEU A 98 -26.15 37.85 -26.50
CA LEU A 98 -25.36 38.71 -27.39
C LEU A 98 -25.90 38.71 -28.82
N ARG A 99 -26.45 37.60 -29.32
CA ARG A 99 -27.01 37.49 -30.68
C ARG A 99 -28.28 38.33 -30.88
N LYS A 100 -29.01 38.69 -29.81
CA LYS A 100 -30.21 39.55 -29.90
C LYS A 100 -29.84 40.95 -30.40
N GLY A 101 -30.41 41.34 -31.54
CA GLY A 101 -29.88 42.41 -32.40
C GLY A 101 -29.76 43.84 -31.82
N LYS A 102 -30.53 44.22 -30.80
CA LYS A 102 -30.40 45.53 -30.13
C LYS A 102 -30.40 45.37 -28.63
N LEU A 103 -29.22 45.20 -28.05
CA LEU A 103 -29.02 45.26 -26.60
C LEU A 103 -29.03 46.70 -26.13
N THR A 104 -29.78 46.98 -25.07
CA THR A 104 -29.69 48.24 -24.35
C THR A 104 -28.37 48.31 -23.58
N GLN A 105 -27.91 49.52 -23.24
CA GLN A 105 -26.68 49.72 -22.47
C GLN A 105 -26.69 49.00 -21.11
N GLY A 106 -27.87 48.91 -20.46
CA GLY A 106 -28.02 48.15 -19.20
C GLY A 106 -27.90 46.64 -19.39
N GLN A 107 -28.46 46.09 -20.49
CA GLN A 107 -28.30 44.67 -20.83
C GLN A 107 -26.86 44.33 -21.19
N LEU A 108 -26.16 45.23 -21.88
CA LEU A 108 -24.76 45.06 -22.23
C LEU A 108 -23.85 45.07 -20.99
N ALA A 109 -24.08 46.01 -20.06
CA ALA A 109 -23.36 46.05 -18.79
C ALA A 109 -23.59 44.79 -17.94
N LYS A 110 -24.83 44.26 -17.94
CA LYS A 110 -25.15 43.01 -17.27
C LYS A 110 -24.44 41.81 -17.91
N ALA A 111 -24.50 41.68 -19.23
CA ALA A 111 -23.80 40.63 -19.96
C ALA A 111 -22.28 40.68 -19.72
N GLN A 112 -21.69 41.88 -19.64
CA GLN A 112 -20.28 42.05 -19.34
C GLN A 112 -19.90 41.55 -17.94
N GLU A 113 -20.77 41.78 -16.95
CA GLU A 113 -20.56 41.25 -15.60
C GLU A 113 -20.69 39.72 -15.56
N GLU A 114 -21.66 39.17 -16.27
CA GLU A 114 -21.84 37.72 -16.38
C GLU A 114 -20.64 37.05 -17.10
N VAL A 115 -20.08 37.68 -18.14
CA VAL A 115 -18.84 37.21 -18.81
C VAL A 115 -17.65 37.21 -17.84
N LYS A 116 -17.51 38.24 -17.00
CA LYS A 116 -16.45 38.28 -15.98
C LYS A 116 -16.60 37.17 -14.95
N GLN A 117 -17.83 36.93 -14.47
CA GLN A 117 -18.12 35.87 -13.51
C GLN A 117 -17.84 34.49 -14.11
N LEU A 118 -18.27 34.27 -15.35
CA LEU A 118 -18.00 33.05 -16.08
C LEU A 118 -16.49 32.83 -16.28
N ARG A 119 -15.74 33.87 -16.65
CA ARG A 119 -14.28 33.80 -16.79
C ARG A 119 -13.61 33.41 -15.48
N TYR A 120 -14.00 34.03 -14.38
CA TYR A 120 -13.48 33.69 -13.06
C TYR A 120 -13.80 32.23 -12.69
N PHE A 121 -15.03 31.80 -12.93
CA PHE A 121 -15.47 30.43 -12.68
C PHE A 121 -14.65 29.41 -13.48
N VAL A 122 -14.53 29.60 -14.80
CA VAL A 122 -13.77 28.69 -15.68
C VAL A 122 -12.29 28.66 -15.29
N SER A 123 -11.67 29.82 -15.04
CA SER A 123 -10.27 29.89 -14.62
C SER A 123 -10.01 29.17 -13.29
N LYS A 124 -10.92 29.29 -12.33
CA LYS A 124 -10.84 28.55 -11.07
C LYS A 124 -10.99 27.04 -11.31
N TYR A 125 -12.01 26.65 -12.08
CA TYR A 125 -12.26 25.25 -12.45
C TYR A 125 -11.06 24.60 -13.15
N THR A 126 -10.45 25.28 -14.13
CA THR A 126 -9.29 24.77 -14.86
C THR A 126 -8.05 24.66 -13.97
N SER A 127 -7.84 25.62 -13.08
CA SER A 127 -6.77 25.58 -12.06
C SER A 127 -6.95 24.41 -11.09
N ASP A 128 -8.16 24.21 -10.58
CA ASP A 128 -8.47 23.12 -9.66
C ASP A 128 -8.27 21.76 -10.35
N LEU A 129 -8.72 21.61 -11.60
CA LEU A 129 -8.50 20.41 -12.41
C LEU A 129 -7.02 20.11 -12.61
N ALA A 130 -6.21 21.10 -12.98
CA ALA A 130 -4.77 20.93 -13.13
C ALA A 130 -4.10 20.51 -11.80
N GLY A 131 -4.54 21.11 -10.69
CA GLY A 131 -4.07 20.75 -9.35
C GLY A 131 -4.42 19.31 -8.98
N LEU A 132 -5.66 18.88 -9.22
CA LEU A 132 -6.11 17.52 -8.98
C LEU A 132 -5.37 16.51 -9.86
N GLN A 133 -5.14 16.83 -11.14
CA GLN A 133 -4.37 16.00 -12.07
C GLN A 133 -2.94 15.77 -11.55
N LYS A 134 -2.26 16.83 -11.15
CA LYS A 134 -0.91 16.74 -10.59
C LYS A 134 -0.87 15.89 -9.32
N LYS A 135 -1.83 16.10 -8.41
CA LYS A 135 -1.96 15.29 -7.19
C LYS A 135 -2.22 13.82 -7.50
N ASN A 136 -3.09 13.53 -8.46
CA ASN A 136 -3.42 12.17 -8.85
C ASN A 136 -2.20 11.45 -9.46
N GLN A 137 -1.44 12.11 -10.33
CA GLN A 137 -0.20 11.55 -10.89
C GLN A 137 0.85 11.28 -9.81
N ALA A 138 1.00 12.20 -8.84
CA ALA A 138 1.89 12.00 -7.71
C ALA A 138 1.46 10.79 -6.86
N LEU A 139 0.17 10.69 -6.53
CA LEU A 139 -0.40 9.57 -5.78
C LEU A 139 -0.27 8.24 -6.52
N ILE A 140 -0.44 8.21 -7.86
CA ILE A 140 -0.23 7.00 -8.66
C ILE A 140 1.23 6.56 -8.56
N SER A 141 2.16 7.51 -8.73
CA SER A 141 3.61 7.23 -8.68
C SER A 141 4.03 6.74 -7.29
N GLU A 142 3.54 7.38 -6.23
CA GLU A 142 3.77 6.97 -4.84
C GLU A 142 3.19 5.58 -4.58
N ARG A 143 1.95 5.32 -5.03
CA ARG A 143 1.30 4.02 -4.89
C ARG A 143 2.07 2.92 -5.62
N ASP A 144 2.57 3.16 -6.82
CA ASP A 144 3.34 2.17 -7.59
C ASP A 144 4.72 1.91 -6.97
N SER A 145 5.37 2.95 -6.44
CA SER A 145 6.61 2.82 -5.66
C SER A 145 6.40 2.02 -4.37
N LEU A 146 5.34 2.32 -3.62
CA LEU A 146 4.97 1.59 -2.41
C LEU A 146 4.64 0.13 -2.70
N LYS A 147 3.87 -0.16 -3.76
CA LYS A 147 3.59 -1.54 -4.18
C LYS A 147 4.86 -2.33 -4.48
N THR A 148 5.80 -1.72 -5.19
CA THR A 148 7.10 -2.34 -5.51
C THR A 148 7.91 -2.60 -4.24
N THR A 149 7.95 -1.62 -3.33
CA THR A 149 8.66 -1.74 -2.06
C THR A 149 8.07 -2.84 -1.20
N VAL A 150 6.75 -2.91 -1.07
CA VAL A 150 6.06 -3.95 -0.31
C VAL A 150 6.33 -5.34 -0.90
N ALA A 151 6.28 -5.49 -2.22
CA ALA A 151 6.59 -6.77 -2.87
C ALA A 151 8.03 -7.22 -2.56
N ASN A 152 9.00 -6.33 -2.68
CA ASN A 152 10.41 -6.63 -2.41
C ASN A 152 10.65 -7.01 -0.94
N VAL A 153 10.09 -6.24 0.00
CA VAL A 153 10.22 -6.50 1.44
C VAL A 153 9.54 -7.82 1.81
N SER A 154 8.38 -8.11 1.24
CA SER A 154 7.68 -9.38 1.47
C SER A 154 8.48 -10.59 0.97
N GLU A 155 9.09 -10.49 -0.21
CA GLU A 155 9.95 -11.55 -0.75
C GLU A 155 11.19 -11.76 0.12
N GLN A 156 11.84 -10.66 0.54
CA GLN A 156 13.01 -10.72 1.41
C GLN A 156 12.66 -11.33 2.78
N ALA A 157 11.53 -10.96 3.36
CA ALA A 157 11.05 -11.52 4.63
C ALA A 157 10.83 -13.03 4.53
N SER A 158 10.14 -13.49 3.48
CA SER A 158 9.91 -14.93 3.24
C SER A 158 11.23 -15.70 3.06
N ARG A 159 12.19 -15.13 2.32
CA ARG A 159 13.51 -15.73 2.14
C ARG A 159 14.29 -15.83 3.45
N LEU A 160 14.29 -14.77 4.25
CA LEU A 160 14.96 -14.75 5.56
C LEU A 160 14.32 -15.73 6.54
N GLU A 161 12.99 -15.86 6.52
CA GLU A 161 12.27 -16.82 7.35
C GLU A 161 12.63 -18.26 6.97
N GLN A 162 12.66 -18.58 5.67
CA GLN A 162 13.10 -19.89 5.20
C GLN A 162 14.55 -20.17 5.60
N GLN A 163 15.46 -19.23 5.37
CA GLN A 163 16.87 -19.37 5.75
C GLN A 163 17.03 -19.56 7.27
N ASN A 164 16.28 -18.82 8.08
CA ASN A 164 16.33 -18.94 9.53
C ASN A 164 15.77 -20.29 10.00
N SER A 165 14.69 -20.78 9.39
CA SER A 165 14.15 -22.11 9.66
C SER A 165 15.14 -23.23 9.32
N GLU A 166 15.77 -23.16 8.15
CA GLU A 166 16.80 -24.11 7.71
C GLU A 166 18.03 -24.07 8.63
N LEU A 167 18.51 -22.88 9.00
CA LEU A 167 19.63 -22.71 9.92
C LEU A 167 19.29 -23.23 11.30
N ASN A 168 18.11 -22.93 11.83
CA ASN A 168 17.66 -23.41 13.13
C ASN A 168 17.57 -24.94 13.16
N SER A 169 17.07 -25.58 12.09
CA SER A 169 17.06 -27.04 11.97
C SER A 169 18.48 -27.62 11.98
N LYS A 170 19.39 -27.04 11.18
CA LYS A 170 20.81 -27.47 11.16
C LYS A 170 21.49 -27.30 12.51
N VAL A 171 21.25 -26.18 13.20
CA VAL A 171 21.80 -25.91 14.53
C VAL A 171 21.27 -26.92 15.54
N LYS A 172 19.96 -27.22 15.54
CA LYS A 172 19.39 -28.25 16.44
C LYS A 172 20.02 -29.63 16.23
N VAL A 173 20.17 -30.06 14.97
CA VAL A 173 20.81 -31.35 14.66
C VAL A 173 22.28 -31.36 15.09
N ALA A 174 22.99 -30.26 14.84
CA ALA A 174 24.41 -30.16 15.14
C ALA A 174 24.69 -29.99 16.64
N ALA A 175 23.79 -29.34 17.39
CA ALA A 175 23.87 -29.16 18.84
C ALA A 175 23.40 -30.38 19.64
N ALA A 176 22.77 -31.38 19.01
CA ALA A 176 22.35 -32.59 19.69
C ALA A 176 23.55 -33.40 20.19
N LEU A 177 23.48 -33.89 21.43
CA LEU A 177 24.55 -34.71 22.00
C LEU A 177 24.71 -36.03 21.22
N LYS A 178 25.96 -36.35 20.86
CA LYS A 178 26.35 -37.62 20.24
C LYS A 178 27.24 -38.40 21.18
N SER A 179 26.96 -39.69 21.36
CA SER A 179 27.82 -40.54 22.17
C SER A 179 29.02 -41.03 21.36
N GLY A 180 30.15 -41.18 22.06
CA GLY A 180 31.30 -41.93 21.56
C GLY A 180 31.06 -43.44 21.68
N ALA A 181 32.08 -44.17 22.14
CA ALA A 181 31.93 -45.61 22.36
C ALA A 181 30.92 -45.90 23.48
N ILE A 182 29.87 -46.67 23.17
CA ILE A 182 28.91 -47.18 24.15
C ILE A 182 29.27 -48.63 24.48
N ASN A 183 29.63 -48.88 25.73
CA ASN A 183 29.89 -50.19 26.29
C ASN A 183 28.71 -50.60 27.18
N ILE A 184 28.22 -51.83 27.01
CA ILE A 184 27.10 -52.35 27.79
C ILE A 184 27.60 -53.57 28.55
N THR A 185 27.64 -53.46 29.88
CA THR A 185 28.17 -54.48 30.77
C THR A 185 27.04 -55.08 31.60
N PRO A 186 26.74 -56.38 31.48
CA PRO A 186 25.79 -57.04 32.35
C PRO A 186 26.38 -57.24 33.74
N VAL A 187 25.63 -56.89 34.77
CA VAL A 187 26.10 -56.91 36.16
C VAL A 187 25.19 -57.77 37.01
N LYS A 188 25.80 -58.65 37.80
CA LYS A 188 25.17 -59.39 38.89
C LYS A 188 25.30 -58.60 40.19
N VAL A 189 24.21 -58.51 40.94
CA VAL A 189 24.21 -57.96 42.31
C VAL A 189 24.10 -59.14 43.28
N ARG A 190 25.06 -59.28 44.20
CA ARG A 190 25.04 -60.33 45.25
C ARG A 190 24.21 -59.87 46.45
N ASN A 191 23.83 -60.81 47.32
CA ASN A 191 23.04 -60.52 48.53
C ASN A 191 23.69 -59.50 49.48
N ASN A 192 25.02 -59.37 49.43
CA ASN A 192 25.78 -58.38 50.20
C ASN A 192 25.94 -57.03 49.46
N GLY A 193 25.18 -56.80 48.39
CA GLY A 193 25.25 -55.59 47.55
C GLY A 193 26.44 -55.54 46.59
N LYS A 194 27.38 -56.50 46.64
CA LYS A 194 28.56 -56.49 45.77
C LYS A 194 28.17 -56.75 44.31
N GLU A 195 28.66 -55.89 43.44
CA GLU A 195 28.43 -55.95 42.00
C GLU A 195 29.59 -56.62 41.27
N THR A 196 29.28 -57.53 40.35
CA THR A 196 30.29 -58.20 39.52
C THR A 196 29.78 -58.34 38.08
N GLU A 197 30.65 -58.08 37.11
CA GLU A 197 30.35 -58.27 35.70
C GLU A 197 30.12 -59.76 35.39
N VAL A 198 29.14 -60.03 34.54
CA VAL A 198 28.77 -61.38 34.13
C VAL A 198 28.40 -61.41 32.65
N SER A 199 28.57 -62.57 32.02
CA SER A 199 28.16 -62.78 30.62
C SER A 199 26.94 -63.68 30.48
N ARG A 200 26.49 -64.35 31.55
CA ARG A 200 25.33 -65.26 31.51
C ARG A 200 24.04 -64.54 31.81
N ALA A 201 23.01 -64.75 30.99
CA ALA A 201 21.69 -64.12 31.14
C ALA A 201 21.10 -64.34 32.53
N GLY A 202 21.01 -65.60 32.97
CA GLY A 202 20.41 -65.95 34.27
C GLY A 202 21.18 -65.46 35.51
N SER A 203 22.41 -64.93 35.34
CA SER A 203 23.19 -64.34 36.43
C SER A 203 23.12 -62.80 36.45
N ALA A 204 22.76 -62.17 35.34
CA ALA A 204 22.68 -60.71 35.25
C ALA A 204 21.41 -60.20 35.95
N LYS A 205 21.53 -59.05 36.62
CA LYS A 205 20.39 -58.34 37.23
C LYS A 205 20.19 -56.93 36.69
N LYS A 206 21.26 -56.28 36.22
CA LYS A 206 21.21 -54.98 35.56
C LYS A 206 22.15 -54.90 34.36
N LEU A 207 21.89 -53.97 33.46
CA LEU A 207 22.83 -53.53 32.43
C LEU A 207 23.42 -52.18 32.85
N ARG A 208 24.75 -52.11 32.92
CA ARG A 208 25.50 -50.86 33.04
C ARG A 208 25.85 -50.38 31.64
N ILE A 209 25.33 -49.23 31.25
CA ILE A 209 25.58 -48.60 29.96
C ILE A 209 26.58 -47.48 30.20
N SER A 210 27.81 -47.68 29.77
CA SER A 210 28.92 -46.74 29.93
C SER A 210 29.22 -46.09 28.58
N PHE A 211 29.22 -44.76 28.52
CA PHE A 211 29.48 -44.03 27.29
C PHE A 211 30.20 -42.71 27.55
N THR A 212 30.91 -42.23 26.54
CA THR A 212 31.39 -40.85 26.49
C THR A 212 30.50 -40.03 25.57
N ILE A 213 30.58 -38.72 25.68
CA ILE A 213 29.92 -37.78 24.76
C ILE A 213 31.02 -37.16 23.91
N ALA A 214 30.79 -37.08 22.60
CA ALA A 214 31.70 -36.40 21.69
C ALA A 214 31.75 -34.90 22.03
N ASP A 215 32.92 -34.28 21.85
CA ASP A 215 33.09 -32.85 22.02
C ASP A 215 32.12 -32.11 21.10
N ASN A 216 31.29 -31.23 21.69
CA ASN A 216 30.30 -30.46 20.96
C ASN A 216 30.24 -29.03 21.49
N PRO A 217 31.00 -28.08 20.89
CA PRO A 217 31.08 -26.70 21.37
C PRO A 217 29.79 -25.90 21.15
N ILE A 218 28.84 -26.40 20.35
CA ILE A 218 27.57 -25.74 20.06
C ILE A 218 26.39 -26.33 20.85
N SER A 219 26.60 -27.45 21.56
CA SER A 219 25.61 -27.96 22.52
C SER A 219 25.51 -27.04 23.72
N GLU A 220 24.29 -26.92 24.26
CA GLU A 220 24.08 -26.23 25.54
C GLU A 220 24.79 -26.99 26.66
N LYS A 221 25.38 -26.26 27.62
CA LYS A 221 25.98 -26.88 28.81
C LYS A 221 24.94 -26.91 29.92
N GLY A 222 24.84 -28.02 30.63
CA GLY A 222 23.90 -28.20 31.74
C GLY A 222 23.31 -29.59 31.77
N MET A 223 22.10 -29.71 32.30
CA MET A 223 21.41 -30.98 32.43
C MET A 223 20.68 -31.36 31.14
N HIS A 224 20.99 -32.53 30.60
CA HIS A 224 20.31 -33.11 29.45
C HIS A 224 19.58 -34.39 29.84
N ASP A 225 18.34 -34.52 29.40
CA ASP A 225 17.59 -35.77 29.52
C ASP A 225 18.17 -36.82 28.57
N ILE A 226 18.34 -38.03 29.08
CA ILE A 226 18.78 -39.22 28.36
C ILE A 226 17.67 -40.25 28.40
N PHE A 227 17.16 -40.60 27.22
CA PHE A 227 16.18 -41.65 27.04
C PHE A 227 16.87 -42.90 26.52
N VAL A 228 16.65 -44.02 27.20
CA VAL A 228 17.24 -45.31 26.87
C VAL A 228 16.13 -46.22 26.33
N ARG A 229 16.35 -46.80 25.15
CA ARG A 229 15.51 -47.84 24.57
C ARG A 229 16.29 -49.15 24.54
N ILE A 230 15.77 -50.18 25.19
CA ILE A 230 16.38 -51.51 25.27
C ILE A 230 15.47 -52.49 24.56
N VAL A 231 15.95 -53.03 23.45
CA VAL A 231 15.29 -54.07 22.67
C VAL A 231 15.84 -55.43 23.10
N ASP A 232 14.95 -56.35 23.45
CA ASP A 232 15.31 -57.70 23.87
C ASP A 232 15.72 -58.61 22.69
N PRO A 233 16.20 -59.84 22.95
CA PRO A 233 16.61 -60.77 21.89
C PRO A 233 15.49 -61.22 20.97
N THR A 234 14.23 -61.03 21.35
CA THR A 234 13.05 -61.36 20.53
C THR A 234 12.64 -60.20 19.63
N GLY A 235 13.28 -59.04 19.77
CA GLY A 235 12.99 -57.83 18.99
C GLY A 235 11.97 -56.90 19.65
N ASN A 236 11.52 -57.21 20.87
CA ASN A 236 10.55 -56.39 21.58
C ASN A 236 11.23 -55.29 22.41
N LEU A 237 10.67 -54.08 22.37
CA LEU A 237 11.09 -53.01 23.26
C LEU A 237 10.63 -53.33 24.68
N ILE A 238 11.54 -53.24 25.64
CA ILE A 238 11.20 -53.32 27.05
C ILE A 238 10.66 -51.95 27.46
N VAL A 239 9.35 -51.84 27.69
CA VAL A 239 8.69 -50.58 28.03
C VAL A 239 8.59 -50.47 29.55
N SER A 240 8.78 -49.26 30.09
CA SER A 240 8.47 -48.98 31.49
C SER A 240 6.94 -49.03 31.72
N ASP A 241 6.49 -49.43 32.91
CA ASP A 241 5.07 -49.68 33.24
C ASP A 241 4.12 -48.48 32.96
N ASN A 242 4.64 -47.27 32.74
CA ASN A 242 3.89 -46.04 32.52
C ASN A 242 3.85 -45.54 31.05
N GLY A 243 4.24 -46.35 30.05
CA GLY A 243 3.96 -46.08 28.62
C GLY A 243 4.38 -44.69 28.11
N SER A 244 5.41 -44.08 28.70
CA SER A 244 5.73 -42.68 28.46
C SER A 244 6.43 -42.49 27.11
N LEU A 245 5.89 -41.57 26.31
CA LEU A 245 6.41 -41.19 25.00
C LEU A 245 7.42 -40.04 25.12
N PHE A 246 8.38 -40.02 24.20
CA PHE A 246 9.25 -38.89 23.94
C PHE A 246 9.38 -38.72 22.43
N THR A 247 9.52 -37.48 21.96
CA THR A 247 9.73 -37.22 20.54
C THR A 247 11.22 -37.24 20.23
N ALA A 248 11.63 -38.06 19.28
CA ALA A 248 12.98 -38.00 18.72
C ALA A 248 13.00 -38.39 17.25
N ASP A 249 13.91 -37.77 16.49
CA ASP A 249 14.08 -37.97 15.04
C ASP A 249 12.77 -37.78 14.24
N GLY A 250 11.81 -37.01 14.79
CA GLY A 250 10.50 -36.72 14.18
C GLY A 250 9.36 -37.65 14.59
N ASP A 251 9.64 -38.70 15.37
CA ASP A 251 8.67 -39.70 15.79
C ASP A 251 8.42 -39.68 17.30
N ASP A 252 7.20 -40.01 17.72
CA ASP A 252 6.89 -40.27 19.13
C ASP A 252 7.26 -41.72 19.48
N LEU A 253 8.27 -41.87 20.32
CA LEU A 253 8.87 -43.14 20.70
C LEU A 253 8.62 -43.44 22.17
N GLN A 254 8.48 -44.73 22.50
CA GLN A 254 8.50 -45.18 23.89
C GLN A 254 9.94 -45.42 24.36
N TYR A 255 10.21 -45.16 25.64
CA TYR A 255 11.49 -45.45 26.28
C TYR A 255 11.39 -46.53 27.36
N THR A 256 12.51 -47.21 27.60
CA THR A 256 12.69 -48.19 28.68
C THR A 256 13.05 -47.50 29.99
N TYR A 257 13.95 -46.51 29.92
CA TYR A 257 14.43 -45.79 31.09
C TYR A 257 14.74 -44.34 30.73
N LYS A 258 14.45 -43.40 31.64
CA LYS A 258 14.78 -41.99 31.52
C LYS A 258 15.69 -41.59 32.68
N THR A 259 16.74 -40.87 32.38
CA THR A 259 17.61 -40.22 33.36
C THR A 259 18.08 -38.87 32.83
N ALA A 260 18.89 -38.14 33.59
CA ALA A 260 19.50 -36.91 33.13
C ALA A 260 20.99 -36.90 33.49
N ILE A 261 21.80 -36.25 32.66
CA ILE A 261 23.23 -36.11 32.86
C ILE A 261 23.64 -34.65 32.74
N GLU A 262 24.69 -34.27 33.46
CA GLU A 262 25.28 -32.94 33.33
C GLU A 262 26.39 -32.94 32.28
N PHE A 263 26.13 -32.27 31.16
CA PHE A 263 27.08 -32.02 30.09
C PHE A 263 27.78 -30.66 30.30
N ASP A 264 29.10 -30.71 30.45
CA ASP A 264 29.98 -29.57 30.69
C ASP A 264 30.94 -29.32 29.51
N ASN A 265 30.81 -30.13 28.45
CA ASN A 265 31.77 -30.27 27.34
C ASN A 265 33.20 -30.65 27.80
N ALA A 266 33.35 -31.35 28.92
CA ALA A 266 34.64 -31.88 29.35
C ALA A 266 35.01 -33.15 28.56
N GLN A 267 36.18 -33.13 27.92
CA GLN A 267 36.65 -34.26 27.12
C GLN A 267 36.90 -35.51 27.98
N GLY A 268 36.44 -36.66 27.49
CA GLY A 268 36.73 -37.97 28.09
C GLY A 268 35.93 -38.32 29.35
N LYS A 269 34.97 -37.49 29.78
CA LYS A 269 34.04 -37.83 30.87
C LYS A 269 33.21 -39.06 30.50
N VAL A 270 33.25 -40.08 31.37
CA VAL A 270 32.49 -41.32 31.20
C VAL A 270 31.21 -41.24 32.03
N PHE A 271 30.08 -41.38 31.37
CA PHE A 271 28.75 -41.46 31.98
C PHE A 271 28.35 -42.92 32.13
N ASN A 272 27.68 -43.26 33.24
CA ASN A 272 27.21 -44.61 33.53
C ASN A 272 25.72 -44.56 33.84
N ILE A 273 24.94 -45.34 33.10
CA ILE A 273 23.52 -45.54 33.34
C ILE A 273 23.29 -46.99 33.73
N ASP A 274 22.82 -47.22 34.95
CA ASP A 274 22.50 -48.55 35.45
C ASP A 274 21.00 -48.80 35.34
N TRP A 275 20.61 -49.70 34.43
CA TRP A 275 19.22 -50.12 34.26
C TRP A 275 19.02 -51.53 34.82
N THR A 276 18.15 -51.66 35.82
CA THR A 276 17.77 -52.95 36.40
C THR A 276 16.58 -53.53 35.67
N ASN A 277 16.71 -54.76 35.17
CA ASN A 277 15.60 -55.43 34.50
C ASN A 277 14.54 -55.85 35.54
N PRO A 278 13.26 -55.46 35.36
CA PRO A 278 12.18 -55.91 36.24
C PRO A 278 12.01 -57.43 36.17
N GLY A 279 12.23 -58.04 35.00
CA GLY A 279 12.23 -59.48 34.78
C GLY A 279 13.63 -60.12 34.78
N PRO A 280 13.72 -61.45 34.60
CA PRO A 280 14.98 -62.12 34.33
C PRO A 280 15.47 -61.79 32.91
N PHE A 281 16.78 -61.71 32.71
CA PHE A 281 17.35 -61.62 31.37
C PHE A 281 17.23 -62.96 30.63
N GLN A 282 16.92 -62.88 29.34
CA GLN A 282 16.92 -64.00 28.42
C GLN A 282 18.28 -64.13 27.72
N LYS A 283 18.58 -65.31 27.19
CA LYS A 283 19.78 -65.51 26.38
C LYS A 283 19.61 -64.84 25.02
N GLY A 284 20.66 -64.20 24.52
CA GLY A 284 20.70 -63.58 23.21
C GLY A 284 21.16 -62.13 23.24
N THR A 285 20.97 -61.44 22.12
CA THR A 285 21.50 -60.09 21.90
C THR A 285 20.47 -59.02 22.27
N TYR A 286 20.85 -58.16 23.21
CA TYR A 286 20.11 -56.96 23.55
C TYR A 286 20.67 -55.78 22.76
N THR A 287 19.80 -54.92 22.24
CA THR A 287 20.19 -53.67 21.57
C THR A 287 19.79 -52.49 22.45
N VAL A 288 20.74 -51.61 22.75
CA VAL A 288 20.52 -50.39 23.52
C VAL A 288 20.71 -49.19 22.60
N ILE A 289 19.71 -48.32 22.58
CA ILE A 289 19.71 -47.07 21.82
C ILE A 289 19.54 -45.92 22.80
N LEU A 290 20.44 -44.94 22.73
CA LEU A 290 20.41 -43.74 23.57
C LEU A 290 19.92 -42.56 22.75
N TYR A 291 19.08 -41.72 23.37
CA TYR A 291 18.56 -40.49 22.77
C TYR A 291 18.72 -39.33 23.75
N SER A 292 19.00 -38.15 23.20
CA SER A 292 19.03 -36.88 23.92
C SER A 292 18.73 -35.74 22.95
N ASP A 293 18.20 -34.62 23.45
CA ASP A 293 17.87 -33.43 22.66
C ASP A 293 16.96 -33.67 21.46
N GLY A 294 16.16 -34.74 21.51
CA GLY A 294 15.27 -35.16 20.41
C GLY A 294 15.98 -35.87 19.25
N TYR A 295 17.21 -36.36 19.44
CA TYR A 295 17.95 -37.11 18.43
C TYR A 295 18.62 -38.36 19.01
N THR A 296 18.92 -39.34 18.15
CA THR A 296 19.71 -40.51 18.52
C THR A 296 21.16 -40.10 18.87
N MET A 297 21.63 -40.45 20.07
CA MET A 297 23.03 -40.28 20.48
C MET A 297 23.91 -41.38 19.89
N GLY A 298 23.44 -42.63 19.94
CA GLY A 298 24.16 -43.80 19.46
C GLY A 298 23.47 -45.12 19.82
N THR A 299 23.95 -46.21 19.24
CA THR A 299 23.42 -47.58 19.44
C THR A 299 24.55 -48.55 19.74
N SER A 300 24.32 -49.49 20.64
CA SER A 300 25.25 -50.59 20.91
C SER A 300 24.49 -51.87 21.27
N LYS A 301 25.19 -53.01 21.23
CA LYS A 301 24.61 -54.33 21.44
C LYS A 301 25.44 -55.13 22.45
N VAL A 302 24.77 -55.95 23.25
CA VAL A 302 25.41 -56.91 24.15
C VAL A 302 24.77 -58.27 24.03
N ASN A 303 25.59 -59.33 23.98
CA ASN A 303 25.11 -60.70 23.92
C ASN A 303 25.22 -61.39 25.29
N LEU A 304 24.10 -61.89 25.79
CA LEU A 304 24.02 -62.67 27.03
C LEU A 304 23.95 -64.17 26.73
N LYS A 305 24.82 -64.95 27.36
CA LYS A 305 25.00 -66.40 27.16
C LYS A 305 24.13 -67.27 28.08
#